data_AF-A0A814J1U1-F1
#
_entry.id   AF-A0A814J1U1-F1
#
_cell.length_a   1.000
_cell.length_b   1.000
_cell.length_c   1.000
_cell.angle_alpha   90.00
_cell.angle_beta   90.00
_cell.angle_gamma   90.00
#
_symmetry.space_group_name_H-M   'P 1'
#
loop_
_entity.id
_entity.type
_entity.pdbx_description
1 polymer ?
#
loop_
_entity_poly.entity_id
_entity_poly.type
_entity_poly.pdbx_seq_one_letter_code
_entity_poly.pdbx_strand_id
1 'polypeptide(L)'
;MASNGVILSFLVIIVLSCIDLSSSGWITLYQHRNYGGVMLVSRPVSNNDYKCFNLLDWMKDRGSSINTHGRCFVLFEHENCQGRSMKVTPDVNCRLNFEDCNFNDITSSFKIC
;
A
#
# COMPACT_ATOMS: atom_id res chain seq x y z
N MET A 1 -15.89 -0.72 64.01
CA MET A 1 -16.69 0.02 63.01
C MET A 1 -15.86 0.04 61.73
N ALA A 2 -16.19 -0.84 60.79
CA ALA A 2 -15.60 -0.86 59.45
C ALA A 2 -16.39 0.08 58.54
N SER A 3 -15.71 0.83 57.68
CA SER A 3 -16.36 1.50 56.54
C SER A 3 -15.33 2.05 55.55
N ASN A 4 -15.37 1.45 54.35
CA ASN A 4 -15.13 2.03 53.01
C ASN A 4 -13.69 2.50 52.72
N GLY A 5 -12.90 1.84 51.87
CA GLY A 5 -13.27 1.27 50.57
C GLY A 5 -12.98 2.28 49.48
N VAL A 6 -11.71 2.41 49.07
CA VAL A 6 -11.33 3.09 47.82
C VAL A 6 -10.54 2.08 47.00
N ILE A 7 -11.27 1.39 46.13
CA ILE A 7 -10.75 0.53 45.07
C ILE A 7 -10.32 1.46 43.92
N LEU A 8 -9.01 1.40 43.62
CA LEU A 8 -8.47 1.27 42.27
C LEU A 8 -8.74 2.42 41.28
N SER A 9 -7.71 3.20 40.99
CA SER A 9 -7.49 3.58 39.59
C SER A 9 -6.08 3.16 39.24
N PHE A 10 -5.99 1.98 38.60
CA PHE A 10 -4.88 1.66 37.73
C PHE A 10 -4.66 2.89 36.85
N LEU A 11 -3.57 3.61 37.10
CA LEU A 11 -3.02 4.54 36.13
C LEU A 11 -2.54 3.65 34.99
N VAL A 12 -3.50 3.31 34.15
CA VAL A 12 -3.33 2.76 32.82
C VAL A 12 -2.61 3.86 32.07
N ILE A 13 -1.29 3.90 32.24
CA ILE A 13 -0.42 4.53 31.27
C ILE A 13 -0.51 3.62 30.05
N ILE A 14 -1.61 3.73 29.29
CA ILE A 14 -1.56 3.45 27.86
C ILE A 14 -0.60 4.52 27.36
N VAL A 15 0.68 4.18 27.37
CA VAL A 15 1.60 4.76 26.41
C VAL A 15 0.99 4.32 25.09
N LEU A 16 0.13 5.18 24.54
CA LEU A 16 -0.27 5.17 23.15
C LEU A 16 0.95 5.61 22.32
N SER A 17 2.12 5.05 22.61
CA SER A 17 3.15 4.85 21.61
C SER A 17 2.48 3.88 20.66
N CYS A 18 1.95 4.43 19.57
CA CYS A 18 1.56 3.70 18.39
C CYS A 18 2.48 2.49 18.29
N ILE A 19 1.91 1.31 18.54
CA ILE A 19 2.62 0.10 18.25
C ILE A 19 2.78 0.18 16.74
N ASP A 20 3.97 0.54 16.27
CA ASP A 20 4.41 0.25 14.92
C ASP A 20 4.51 -1.28 14.87
N LEU A 21 3.34 -1.92 14.85
CA LEU A 21 3.16 -3.35 14.83
C LEU A 21 3.47 -3.80 13.41
N SER A 22 4.70 -3.57 12.95
CA SER A 22 5.26 -3.98 11.65
C SER A 22 4.17 -4.16 10.60
N SER A 23 3.37 -3.12 10.32
CA SER A 23 2.22 -3.34 9.46
C SER A 23 2.74 -3.63 8.06
N SER A 24 2.27 -4.71 7.46
CA SER A 24 2.61 -5.07 6.09
C SER A 24 1.47 -4.64 5.17
N GLY A 25 1.83 -4.19 3.98
CA GLY A 25 0.90 -3.82 2.92
C GLY A 25 1.00 -4.75 1.74
N TRP A 26 -0.03 -4.83 0.91
CA TRP A 26 0.07 -5.43 -0.41
C TRP A 26 -0.70 -4.58 -1.40
N ILE A 27 -0.40 -4.76 -2.68
CA ILE A 27 -1.16 -4.15 -3.78
C ILE A 27 -1.91 -5.22 -4.55
N THR A 28 -3.06 -4.82 -5.10
CA THR A 28 -3.68 -5.52 -6.23
C THR A 28 -3.64 -4.58 -7.42
N LEU A 29 -2.86 -4.96 -8.44
CA LEU A 29 -2.81 -4.26 -9.72
C LEU A 29 -3.75 -4.97 -10.71
N TYR A 30 -4.53 -4.21 -11.45
CA TYR A 30 -5.53 -4.72 -12.38
C TYR A 30 -5.19 -4.31 -13.80
N GLN A 31 -5.40 -5.24 -14.74
CA GLN A 31 -5.10 -5.03 -16.14
C GLN A 31 -6.00 -3.97 -16.78
N HIS A 32 -7.25 -3.84 -16.33
CA HIS A 32 -8.17 -2.84 -16.85
C HIS A 32 -8.55 -1.83 -15.77
N ARG A 33 -9.11 -0.70 -16.22
CA ARG A 33 -9.74 0.31 -15.36
C ARG A 33 -10.84 -0.28 -14.46
N ASN A 34 -11.20 0.46 -13.42
CA ASN A 34 -12.26 0.13 -12.47
C ASN A 34 -12.16 -1.29 -11.88
N TYR A 35 -10.92 -1.74 -11.61
CA TYR A 35 -10.65 -3.06 -11.03
C TYR A 35 -11.06 -4.25 -11.90
N GLY A 36 -11.07 -4.05 -13.23
CA GLY A 36 -11.40 -5.09 -14.19
C GLY A 36 -10.18 -5.86 -14.72
N GLY A 37 -10.45 -6.92 -15.49
CA GLY A 37 -9.42 -7.72 -16.15
C GLY A 37 -8.69 -8.67 -15.20
N VAL A 38 -7.54 -9.17 -15.64
CA VAL A 38 -6.67 -10.02 -14.82
C VAL A 38 -6.01 -9.18 -13.72
N MET A 39 -5.80 -9.77 -12.55
CA MET A 39 -5.15 -9.11 -11.42
C MET A 39 -3.84 -9.77 -11.02
N LEU A 40 -2.89 -8.95 -10.60
CA LEU A 40 -1.70 -9.36 -9.87
C LEU A 40 -1.83 -8.89 -8.42
N VAL A 41 -1.72 -9.83 -7.49
CA VAL A 41 -1.66 -9.54 -6.05
C VAL A 41 -0.22 -9.71 -5.59
N SER A 42 0.35 -8.68 -4.95
CA SER A 42 1.71 -8.79 -4.42
C SER A 42 1.76 -9.67 -3.17
N ARG A 43 2.96 -10.13 -2.82
CA ARG A 43 3.22 -10.59 -1.45
C ARG A 43 3.12 -9.39 -0.49
N PRO A 44 2.87 -9.62 0.80
CA PRO A 44 2.97 -8.56 1.80
C PRO A 44 4.37 -7.94 1.81
N VAL A 45 4.42 -6.61 1.83
CA VAL A 45 5.61 -5.76 1.90
C VAL A 45 5.59 -5.08 3.26
N SER A 46 6.62 -5.30 4.07
CA SER A 46 6.75 -4.64 5.37
C SER A 46 6.98 -3.15 5.19
N ASN A 47 6.42 -2.31 6.06
CA ASN A 47 6.67 -0.87 6.02
C ASN A 47 8.12 -0.47 6.25
N ASN A 48 8.91 -1.34 6.89
CA ASN A 48 10.32 -1.11 7.12
C ASN A 48 11.19 -1.66 5.98
N ASP A 49 10.57 -2.30 4.98
CA ASP A 49 11.24 -2.92 3.84
C ASP A 49 10.98 -2.12 2.55
N TYR A 50 11.83 -1.11 2.32
CA TYR A 50 11.82 -0.25 1.12
C TYR A 50 12.34 -0.96 -0.15
N LYS A 51 12.29 -2.29 -0.17
CA LYS A 51 12.73 -3.11 -1.29
C LYS A 51 11.88 -2.82 -2.53
N CYS A 52 12.56 -2.84 -3.67
CA CYS A 52 11.92 -2.78 -4.97
C CYS A 52 11.44 -4.16 -5.41
N PHE A 53 10.24 -4.21 -5.98
CA PHE A 53 9.63 -5.41 -6.54
C PHE A 53 9.33 -5.21 -8.02
N ASN A 54 9.91 -6.05 -8.87
CA ASN A 54 9.55 -6.10 -10.29
C ASN A 54 8.23 -6.85 -10.47
N LEU A 55 7.40 -6.37 -11.41
CA LEU A 55 6.21 -7.09 -11.81
C LEU A 55 6.59 -8.36 -12.58
N LEU A 56 5.68 -9.33 -12.57
CA LEU A 56 5.79 -10.50 -13.43
C LEU A 56 5.66 -10.07 -14.90
N ASP A 57 6.39 -10.72 -15.80
CA ASP A 57 6.48 -10.34 -17.22
C ASP A 57 5.11 -10.15 -17.88
N TRP A 58 4.12 -10.96 -17.54
CA TRP A 58 2.78 -10.88 -18.12
C TRP A 58 1.96 -9.66 -17.68
N MET A 59 2.37 -8.98 -16.61
CA MET A 59 1.69 -7.81 -16.00
C MET A 59 2.45 -6.49 -16.20
N LYS A 60 3.72 -6.55 -16.65
CA LYS A 60 4.47 -5.34 -17.02
C LYS A 60 3.71 -4.59 -18.10
N ASP A 61 3.71 -3.26 -17.99
CA ASP A 61 3.17 -2.34 -18.99
C ASP A 61 1.69 -2.63 -19.34
N ARG A 62 0.94 -3.12 -18.35
CA ARG A 62 -0.46 -3.54 -18.49
C ARG A 62 -1.37 -3.09 -17.35
N GLY A 63 -0.81 -2.50 -16.30
CA GLY A 63 -1.58 -2.02 -15.17
C GLY A 63 -2.38 -0.77 -15.54
N SER A 64 -3.69 -0.83 -15.33
CA SER A 64 -4.62 0.28 -15.60
C SER A 64 -5.41 0.76 -14.37
N SER A 65 -5.47 -0.03 -13.29
CA SER A 65 -6.03 0.42 -12.00
C SER A 65 -5.43 -0.34 -10.81
N ILE A 66 -5.55 0.20 -9.60
CA ILE A 66 -4.89 -0.33 -8.40
C ILE A 66 -5.72 -0.20 -7.12
N ASN A 67 -5.66 -1.24 -6.30
CA ASN A 67 -6.07 -1.17 -4.90
C ASN A 67 -4.83 -1.30 -4.00
N THR A 68 -4.55 -0.28 -3.20
CA THR A 68 -3.40 -0.25 -2.29
C THR A 68 -3.71 -0.77 -0.89
N HIS A 69 -4.94 -1.22 -0.64
CA HIS A 69 -5.41 -1.78 0.63
C HIS A 69 -5.08 -0.89 1.84
N GLY A 70 -5.26 0.42 1.67
CA GLY A 70 -5.04 1.39 2.76
C GLY A 70 -3.57 1.78 2.98
N ARG A 71 -2.65 1.33 2.12
CA ARG A 71 -1.23 1.66 2.19
C ARG A 71 -0.80 2.59 1.06
N CYS A 72 0.39 3.14 1.18
CA CYS A 72 1.00 3.97 0.16
C CYS A 72 2.06 3.17 -0.58
N PHE A 73 2.06 3.26 -1.91
CA PHE A 73 3.09 2.68 -2.77
C PHE A 73 3.59 3.69 -3.79
N VAL A 74 4.77 3.42 -4.34
CA VAL A 74 5.30 4.14 -5.50
C VAL A 74 5.43 3.14 -6.64
N LEU A 75 4.78 3.43 -7.76
CA LEU A 75 4.86 2.69 -9.01
C LEU A 75 5.93 3.30 -9.91
N PHE A 76 6.62 2.47 -10.68
CA PHE A 76 7.71 2.87 -11.56
C PHE A 76 7.52 2.31 -12.97
N GLU A 77 7.89 3.12 -13.95
CA GLU A 77 7.82 2.80 -15.38
C GLU A 77 8.78 1.68 -15.77
N HIS A 78 9.93 1.59 -15.11
CA HIS A 78 10.93 0.59 -15.41
C HIS A 78 11.10 -0.39 -14.26
N GLU A 79 11.77 -1.50 -14.55
CA GLU A 79 12.23 -2.42 -13.52
C GLU A 79 13.20 -1.76 -12.54
N ASN A 80 13.37 -2.38 -11.37
CA ASN A 80 14.31 -2.00 -10.33
C ASN A 80 14.07 -0.57 -9.82
N CYS A 81 12.81 -0.13 -9.87
CA CYS A 81 12.30 1.13 -9.35
C CYS A 81 13.01 2.34 -9.96
N GLN A 82 13.15 2.31 -11.29
CA GLN A 82 13.77 3.35 -12.10
C GLN A 82 12.74 4.02 -13.03
N GLY A 83 13.17 5.09 -13.69
CA GLY A 83 12.36 5.82 -14.64
C GLY A 83 11.30 6.70 -13.98
N ARG A 84 10.26 7.05 -14.74
CA ARG A 84 9.15 7.86 -14.23
C ARG A 84 8.43 7.10 -13.12
N SER A 85 7.97 7.82 -12.10
CA SER A 85 7.27 7.22 -10.97
C SER A 85 6.00 7.97 -10.59
N MET A 86 5.10 7.26 -9.93
CA MET A 86 3.84 7.78 -9.41
C MET A 86 3.61 7.27 -7.99
N LYS A 87 3.42 8.19 -7.05
CA LYS A 87 2.98 7.85 -5.69
C LYS A 87 1.48 7.58 -5.69
N VAL A 88 1.09 6.44 -5.13
CA VAL A 88 -0.29 5.96 -5.07
C VAL A 88 -0.66 5.80 -3.60
N THR A 89 -1.47 6.71 -3.10
CA THR A 89 -2.12 6.63 -1.78
C THR A 89 -3.54 6.09 -1.93
N PRO A 90 -4.21 5.63 -0.85
CA PRO A 90 -5.58 5.09 -0.94
C PRO A 90 -6.60 6.07 -1.51
N ASP A 91 -6.35 7.37 -1.39
CA ASP A 91 -7.19 8.49 -1.80
C ASP A 91 -6.79 9.10 -3.16
N VAL A 92 -5.77 8.55 -3.85
CA VAL A 92 -5.37 9.09 -5.16
C VAL A 92 -6.51 8.95 -6.17
N ASN A 93 -6.79 10.03 -6.89
CA ASN A 93 -7.93 10.16 -7.80
C ASN A 93 -7.89 9.17 -8.98
N CYS A 94 -6.70 8.88 -9.52
CA CYS A 94 -6.53 7.99 -10.66
C CYS A 94 -6.44 6.50 -10.30
N ARG A 95 -6.70 6.09 -9.05
CA ARG A 95 -6.61 4.67 -8.66
C ARG A 95 -7.50 3.74 -9.49
N LEU A 96 -8.59 4.28 -10.04
CA LEU A 96 -9.55 3.56 -10.88
C LEU A 96 -9.22 3.62 -12.37
N ASN A 97 -8.41 4.60 -12.81
CA ASN A 97 -8.02 4.77 -14.20
C ASN A 97 -6.67 5.48 -14.28
N PHE A 98 -5.61 4.74 -14.61
CA PHE A 98 -4.26 5.29 -14.68
C PHE A 98 -4.05 6.29 -15.82
N GLU A 99 -4.92 6.31 -16.83
CA GLU A 99 -4.92 7.36 -17.86
C GLU A 99 -5.10 8.76 -17.24
N ASP A 100 -5.87 8.88 -16.15
CA ASP A 100 -6.11 10.17 -15.46
C ASP A 100 -4.83 10.75 -14.82
N CYS A 101 -3.83 9.91 -14.58
CA CYS A 101 -2.49 10.29 -14.13
C CYS A 101 -1.43 10.13 -15.21
N ASN A 102 -1.84 9.91 -16.46
CA ASN A 102 -0.98 9.64 -17.61
C ASN A 102 -0.01 8.46 -17.40
N PHE A 103 -0.33 7.49 -16.52
CA PHE A 103 0.51 6.37 -16.06
C PHE A 103 -0.07 5.00 -16.43
N ASN A 104 -0.91 4.95 -17.46
CA ASN A 104 -1.56 3.73 -17.92
C ASN A 104 -0.57 2.82 -18.65
N ASP A 105 -0.63 1.50 -18.40
CA ASP A 105 0.08 0.50 -19.20
C ASP A 105 1.59 0.71 -19.32
N ILE A 106 2.21 1.21 -18.26
CA ILE A 106 3.68 1.40 -18.19
C ILE A 106 4.30 0.92 -16.89
N THR A 107 3.51 0.47 -15.91
CA THR A 107 4.09 0.07 -14.61
C THR A 107 4.87 -1.22 -14.79
N SER A 108 6.12 -1.23 -14.34
CA SER A 108 7.00 -2.41 -14.38
C SER A 108 7.63 -2.78 -13.03
N SER A 109 7.65 -1.86 -12.05
CA SER A 109 8.03 -2.18 -10.68
C SER A 109 7.34 -1.28 -9.65
N PHE A 110 7.43 -1.66 -8.37
CA PHE A 110 6.87 -0.89 -7.27
C PHE A 110 7.66 -1.06 -5.99
N LYS A 111 7.46 -0.13 -5.03
CA LYS A 111 7.91 -0.26 -3.64
C LYS A 111 6.94 0.44 -2.70
N ILE A 112 7.05 0.17 -1.41
CA ILE A 112 6.29 0.92 -0.42
C ILE A 112 6.78 2.37 -0.32
N CYS A 113 5.87 3.30 -0.05
CA CYS A 113 6.26 4.60 0.50
C CYS A 113 6.71 4.42 1.96
#